data_AF-A0A3S4FTF8-F1
#
_entry.id   AF-A0A3S4FTF8-F1
#
_cell.length_a   1.000
_cell.length_b   1.000
_cell.length_c   1.000
_cell.angle_alpha   90.00
_cell.angle_beta   90.00
_cell.angle_gamma   90.00
#
_symmetry.space_group_name_H-M   'P 1'
#
loop_
_entity.id
_entity.type
_entity.pdbx_description
1 polymer ?
#
loop_
_entity_poly.entity_id
_entity_poly.type
_entity_poly.pdbx_seq_one_letter_code
_entity_poly.pdbx_strand_id
1 'polypeptide(L)'
;MTLNNSETDTLVVGAGQAGVAMSEHLTRLGVPHMVLEKSRIAEAWRTGRWDSLVANGPAWHDRFPGMEFDDINPDGFVAKERIADYFAAYADKFNAPIHTGVEVKRVRRNLGRLGFSVETSAGRIEAQRIVAATGPFQRPVIPAIAPQDSGLTQIHSAQYRNPQQLPAGAVLVVGAGSSGVQIADELRRAGKQVYLSVGAHDRPPALTVTGTFVGGWECWAYGTRRRRSRGRST
;
A
#
# COMPACT_ATOMS: atom_id res chain seq x y z
N MET A 1 -6.56 11.58 23.34
CA MET A 1 -5.43 11.11 24.18
C MET A 1 -4.23 11.98 23.88
N THR A 2 -3.64 12.62 24.88
CA THR A 2 -2.41 13.40 24.72
C THR A 2 -1.24 12.48 25.02
N LEU A 3 -0.34 12.24 24.06
CA LEU A 3 0.82 11.34 24.19
C LEU A 3 2.05 12.09 24.75
N ASN A 4 1.83 13.07 25.64
CA ASN A 4 2.93 13.89 26.14
C ASN A 4 3.88 13.05 27.01
N ASN A 5 5.17 13.03 26.63
CA ASN A 5 6.25 12.34 27.36
C ASN A 5 6.13 10.81 27.41
N SER A 6 5.44 10.18 26.47
CA SER A 6 5.48 8.72 26.35
C SER A 6 6.83 8.24 25.80
N GLU A 7 7.35 7.13 26.35
CA GLU A 7 8.53 6.43 25.85
C GLU A 7 8.12 5.06 25.30
N THR A 8 8.77 4.62 24.22
CA THR A 8 8.57 3.28 23.65
C THR A 8 9.90 2.69 23.18
N ASP A 9 10.02 1.36 23.15
CA ASP A 9 11.19 0.72 22.57
C ASP A 9 11.20 0.92 21.04
N THR A 10 10.14 0.48 20.36
CA THR A 10 10.04 0.58 18.90
C THR A 10 8.80 1.36 18.48
N LEU A 11 8.99 2.44 17.73
CA LEU A 11 7.89 3.20 17.12
C LEU A 11 7.74 2.83 15.65
N VAL A 12 6.58 2.33 15.26
CA VAL A 12 6.20 2.09 13.87
C VAL A 12 5.38 3.28 13.36
N VAL A 13 5.84 3.89 12.27
CA VAL A 13 5.20 5.08 11.68
C VAL A 13 4.36 4.66 10.47
N GLY A 14 3.04 4.63 10.64
CA GLY A 14 2.03 4.23 9.65
C GLY A 14 1.37 2.89 10.03
N ALA A 15 0.04 2.83 9.95
CA ALA A 15 -0.76 1.61 10.11
C ALA A 15 -1.39 1.17 8.78
N GLY A 16 -0.64 1.29 7.69
CA GLY A 16 -0.92 0.56 6.46
C GLY A 16 -0.49 -0.92 6.56
N GLN A 17 -0.56 -1.64 5.45
CA GLN A 17 -0.17 -3.05 5.35
C GLN A 17 1.18 -3.36 6.01
N ALA A 18 2.23 -2.58 5.69
CA ALA A 18 3.57 -2.79 6.26
C ALA A 18 3.62 -2.57 7.77
N GLY A 19 2.88 -1.58 8.28
CA GLY A 19 2.84 -1.26 9.71
C GLY A 19 2.10 -2.32 10.52
N VAL A 20 0.97 -2.79 10.00
CA VAL A 20 0.20 -3.90 10.61
C VAL A 20 1.03 -5.19 10.63
N ALA A 21 1.70 -5.53 9.53
CA ALA A 21 2.59 -6.68 9.47
C ALA A 21 3.76 -6.58 10.45
N MET A 22 4.40 -5.40 10.53
CA MET A 22 5.48 -5.16 11.51
C MET A 22 4.98 -5.32 12.94
N SER A 23 3.82 -4.77 13.26
CA SER A 23 3.22 -4.87 14.59
C SER A 23 2.92 -6.32 14.99
N GLU A 24 2.44 -7.17 14.08
CA GLU A 24 2.26 -8.61 14.34
C GLU A 24 3.59 -9.27 14.70
N HIS A 25 4.64 -9.04 13.91
CA HIS A 25 5.93 -9.65 14.15
C HIS A 25 6.57 -9.20 15.47
N LEU A 26 6.48 -7.90 15.79
CA LEU A 26 6.97 -7.37 17.06
C LEU A 26 6.19 -7.94 18.25
N THR A 27 4.86 -8.07 18.12
CA THR A 27 4.00 -8.71 19.13
C THR A 27 4.43 -10.16 19.37
N ARG A 28 4.61 -10.95 18.29
CA ARG A 28 5.00 -12.35 18.38
C ARG A 28 6.38 -12.56 18.98
N LEU A 29 7.29 -11.60 18.80
CA LEU A 29 8.64 -11.61 19.38
C LEU A 29 8.70 -11.02 20.79
N GLY A 30 7.58 -10.53 21.34
CA GLY A 30 7.53 -9.90 22.66
C GLY A 30 8.27 -8.57 22.74
N VAL A 31 8.45 -7.87 21.60
CA VAL A 31 9.10 -6.56 21.55
C VAL A 31 8.07 -5.46 21.81
N PRO A 32 8.24 -4.66 22.88
CA PRO A 32 7.34 -3.54 23.16
C PRO A 32 7.38 -2.53 22.01
N HIS A 33 6.21 -2.14 21.52
CA HIS A 33 6.14 -1.18 20.41
C HIS A 33 4.84 -0.39 20.45
N MET A 34 4.85 0.69 19.68
CA MET A 34 3.70 1.55 19.43
C MET A 34 3.59 1.78 17.93
N VAL A 35 2.37 1.81 17.39
CA VAL A 35 2.12 2.15 15.99
C VAL A 35 1.33 3.46 15.94
N LEU A 36 1.79 4.43 15.16
CA LEU A 36 1.07 5.69 14.96
C LEU A 36 0.56 5.80 13.53
N GLU A 37 -0.71 6.15 13.38
CA GLU A 37 -1.35 6.39 12.09
C GLU A 37 -2.04 7.75 12.11
N LYS A 38 -1.79 8.56 11.07
CA LYS A 38 -2.35 9.91 10.95
C LYS A 38 -3.86 9.91 10.69
N SER A 39 -4.39 8.82 10.13
CA SER A 39 -5.80 8.67 9.78
C SER A 39 -6.36 7.37 10.36
N ARG A 40 -7.10 6.57 9.57
CA ARG A 40 -7.53 5.22 9.97
C ARG A 40 -6.53 4.17 9.52
N ILE A 41 -6.61 2.97 10.11
CA ILE A 41 -5.85 1.80 9.63
C ILE A 41 -6.13 1.60 8.14
N ALA A 42 -5.05 1.42 7.37
CA ALA A 42 -5.10 1.23 5.92
C ALA A 42 -5.84 2.33 5.12
N GLU A 43 -5.89 3.58 5.62
CA GLU A 43 -6.66 4.69 5.01
C GLU A 43 -6.41 4.87 3.50
N ALA A 44 -5.16 4.72 3.05
CA ALA A 44 -4.80 4.90 1.65
C ALA A 44 -5.54 3.95 0.69
N TRP A 45 -5.99 2.78 1.16
CA TRP A 45 -6.84 1.88 0.38
C TRP A 45 -8.23 2.44 0.17
N ARG A 46 -8.81 3.07 1.20
CA ARG A 46 -10.17 3.60 1.17
C ARG A 46 -10.24 4.86 0.31
N THR A 47 -9.38 5.82 0.62
CA THR A 47 -9.49 7.17 0.08
C THR A 47 -8.39 7.52 -0.91
N GLY A 48 -7.36 6.70 -1.11
CA GLY A 48 -6.29 6.99 -2.08
C GLY A 48 -6.48 6.36 -3.47
N ARG A 49 -7.60 5.65 -3.70
CA ARG A 49 -7.80 4.77 -4.86
C ARG A 49 -9.18 4.94 -5.51
N TRP A 50 -9.31 4.47 -6.75
CA TRP A 50 -10.56 4.50 -7.52
C TRP A 50 -11.51 3.37 -7.14
N ASP A 51 -12.79 3.54 -7.45
CA ASP A 51 -13.88 2.77 -6.85
C ASP A 51 -13.81 1.28 -7.19
N SER A 52 -13.45 0.94 -8.43
CA SER A 52 -13.33 -0.45 -8.89
C SER A 52 -11.98 -1.13 -8.59
N LEU A 53 -11.05 -0.47 -7.88
CA LEU A 53 -9.75 -1.07 -7.59
C LEU A 53 -9.93 -2.40 -6.87
N VAL A 54 -9.31 -3.42 -7.45
CA VAL A 54 -9.07 -4.72 -6.82
C VAL A 54 -7.58 -4.95 -6.64
N ALA A 55 -7.24 -5.82 -5.70
CA ALA A 55 -5.88 -6.30 -5.48
C ALA A 55 -5.29 -6.90 -6.79
N ASN A 56 -3.97 -6.82 -6.95
CA ASN A 56 -3.31 -7.34 -8.16
C ASN A 56 -3.18 -8.87 -8.14
N GLY A 57 -3.13 -9.46 -6.93
CA GLY A 57 -3.07 -10.89 -6.72
C GLY A 57 -4.43 -11.47 -6.29
N PRO A 58 -4.63 -12.78 -6.48
CA PRO A 58 -5.79 -13.47 -5.95
C PRO A 58 -5.78 -13.47 -4.42
N ALA A 59 -6.96 -13.61 -3.81
CA ALA A 59 -7.17 -13.54 -2.37
C ALA A 59 -6.29 -14.53 -1.57
N TRP A 60 -6.04 -15.74 -2.10
CA TRP A 60 -5.18 -16.71 -1.44
C TRP A 60 -3.72 -16.23 -1.31
N HIS A 61 -3.28 -15.37 -2.21
CA HIS A 61 -1.92 -14.83 -2.30
C HIS A 61 -1.76 -13.52 -1.51
N ASP A 62 -2.70 -12.58 -1.68
CA ASP A 62 -2.58 -11.21 -1.15
C ASP A 62 -2.98 -11.08 0.33
N ARG A 63 -3.29 -12.19 1.00
CA ARG A 63 -3.58 -12.24 2.44
C ARG A 63 -2.31 -12.27 3.29
N PHE A 64 -2.45 -12.01 4.60
CA PHE A 64 -1.40 -12.32 5.56
C PHE A 64 -1.40 -13.81 5.93
N PRO A 65 -0.25 -14.37 6.35
CA PRO A 65 -0.19 -15.78 6.74
C PRO A 65 -1.15 -16.17 7.87
N GLY A 66 -1.45 -15.22 8.77
CA GLY A 66 -2.26 -15.46 9.97
C GLY A 66 -3.78 -15.31 9.80
N MET A 67 -4.29 -14.91 8.63
CA MET A 67 -5.73 -14.72 8.40
C MET A 67 -6.08 -14.85 6.92
N GLU A 68 -7.22 -15.46 6.63
CA GLU A 68 -7.73 -15.61 5.26
C GLU A 68 -8.86 -14.61 4.99
N PHE A 69 -9.18 -14.40 3.71
CA PHE A 69 -10.44 -13.75 3.32
C PHE A 69 -11.52 -14.82 3.34
N ASP A 70 -12.41 -14.76 4.31
CA ASP A 70 -13.48 -15.75 4.55
C ASP A 70 -14.69 -15.58 3.62
N ASP A 71 -14.85 -14.39 3.06
CA ASP A 71 -15.97 -13.98 2.22
C ASP A 71 -15.63 -13.92 0.71
N ILE A 72 -14.39 -14.19 0.33
CA ILE A 72 -13.90 -14.07 -1.05
C ILE A 72 -13.41 -15.42 -1.57
N ASN A 73 -13.77 -15.75 -2.81
CA ASN A 73 -13.21 -16.92 -3.49
C ASN A 73 -11.66 -16.83 -3.49
N PRO A 74 -10.92 -17.87 -3.10
CA PRO A 74 -9.45 -17.85 -3.09
C PRO A 74 -8.82 -17.35 -4.40
N ASP A 75 -9.38 -17.71 -5.55
CA ASP A 75 -8.90 -17.31 -6.88
C ASP A 75 -9.46 -15.94 -7.35
N GLY A 76 -10.33 -15.32 -6.56
CA GLY A 76 -10.90 -14.00 -6.80
C GLY A 76 -9.98 -12.85 -6.38
N PHE A 77 -10.27 -11.65 -6.85
CA PHE A 77 -9.53 -10.44 -6.52
C PHE A 77 -10.32 -9.59 -5.52
N VAL A 78 -9.65 -9.14 -4.45
CA VAL A 78 -10.31 -8.45 -3.33
C VAL A 78 -10.43 -6.95 -3.62
N ALA A 79 -11.61 -6.38 -3.42
CA ALA A 79 -11.84 -4.94 -3.60
C ALA A 79 -11.15 -4.09 -2.52
N LYS A 80 -10.81 -2.83 -2.85
CA LYS A 80 -10.05 -1.92 -1.98
C LYS A 80 -10.61 -1.76 -0.57
N GLU A 81 -11.93 -1.65 -0.43
CA GLU A 81 -12.57 -1.45 0.88
C GLU A 81 -12.43 -2.68 1.75
N ARG A 82 -12.61 -3.86 1.14
CA ARG A 82 -12.47 -5.13 1.86
C ARG A 82 -11.04 -5.39 2.29
N ILE A 83 -10.05 -5.02 1.48
CA ILE A 83 -8.63 -5.03 1.89
C ILE A 83 -8.40 -4.15 3.13
N ALA A 84 -8.98 -2.95 3.15
CA ALA A 84 -8.84 -2.05 4.29
C ALA A 84 -9.51 -2.61 5.56
N ASP A 85 -10.70 -3.19 5.43
CA ASP A 85 -11.41 -3.87 6.53
C ASP A 85 -10.61 -5.08 7.04
N TYR A 86 -10.03 -5.86 6.12
CA TYR A 86 -9.17 -6.99 6.44
C TYR A 86 -7.97 -6.57 7.29
N PHE A 87 -7.28 -5.48 6.96
CA PHE A 87 -6.13 -5.02 7.77
C PHE A 87 -6.55 -4.50 9.15
N ALA A 88 -7.70 -3.85 9.27
CA ALA A 88 -8.24 -3.45 10.56
C ALA A 88 -8.57 -4.67 11.43
N ALA A 89 -9.32 -5.64 10.89
CA ALA A 89 -9.65 -6.88 11.58
C ALA A 89 -8.41 -7.69 11.97
N TYR A 90 -7.38 -7.70 11.12
CA TYR A 90 -6.12 -8.38 11.43
C TYR A 90 -5.40 -7.72 12.61
N ALA A 91 -5.37 -6.40 12.68
CA ALA A 91 -4.78 -5.67 13.79
C ALA A 91 -5.54 -5.94 15.11
N ASP A 92 -6.87 -5.98 15.06
CA ASP A 92 -7.71 -6.27 16.22
C ASP A 92 -7.49 -7.69 16.76
N LYS A 93 -7.26 -8.67 15.87
CA LYS A 93 -7.04 -10.09 16.23
C LYS A 93 -5.93 -10.31 17.26
N PHE A 94 -4.90 -9.47 17.28
CA PHE A 94 -3.79 -9.54 18.23
C PHE A 94 -3.70 -8.31 19.15
N ASN A 95 -4.73 -7.46 19.17
CA ASN A 95 -4.77 -6.21 19.93
C ASN A 95 -3.56 -5.31 19.64
N ALA A 96 -3.30 -5.04 18.36
CA ALA A 96 -2.17 -4.20 17.94
C ALA A 96 -2.19 -2.84 18.67
N PRO A 97 -1.05 -2.34 19.19
CA PRO A 97 -0.95 -1.06 19.90
C PRO A 97 -0.95 0.12 18.91
N ILE A 98 -2.02 0.24 18.11
CA ILE A 98 -2.18 1.28 17.09
C ILE A 98 -2.95 2.48 17.66
N HIS A 99 -2.38 3.67 17.49
CA HIS A 99 -3.03 4.94 17.76
C HIS A 99 -3.30 5.68 16.45
N THR A 100 -4.56 5.73 16.06
CA THR A 100 -5.06 6.48 14.91
C THR A 100 -5.25 7.97 15.22
N GLY A 101 -5.25 8.82 14.19
CA GLY A 101 -5.38 10.27 14.33
C GLY A 101 -4.12 10.98 14.85
N VAL A 102 -2.98 10.28 14.89
CA VAL A 102 -1.70 10.83 15.36
C VAL A 102 -0.72 10.91 14.19
N GLU A 103 -0.47 12.13 13.72
CA GLU A 103 0.50 12.38 12.67
C GLU A 103 1.91 12.51 13.26
N VAL A 104 2.84 11.70 12.80
CA VAL A 104 4.27 11.90 13.05
C VAL A 104 4.78 12.97 12.09
N LYS A 105 5.16 14.12 12.63
CA LYS A 105 5.61 15.29 11.87
C LYS A 105 7.11 15.26 11.62
N ARG A 106 7.89 14.80 12.62
CA ARG A 106 9.34 14.82 12.56
C ARG A 106 9.95 13.76 13.47
N VAL A 107 11.01 13.11 12.98
CA VAL A 107 11.85 12.18 13.75
C VAL A 107 13.27 12.72 13.72
N ARG A 108 13.91 12.86 14.88
CA ARG A 108 15.31 13.28 15.02
C ARG A 108 16.05 12.28 15.88
N ARG A 109 17.24 11.85 15.43
CA ARG A 109 18.14 11.10 16.28
C ARG A 109 18.59 12.00 17.45
N ASN A 110 18.63 11.45 18.65
CA ASN A 110 19.11 12.16 19.82
C ASN A 110 20.61 12.42 19.71
N LEU A 111 21.06 13.59 20.16
CA LEU A 111 22.48 13.93 20.30
C LEU A 111 22.95 13.55 21.71
N GLY A 112 24.09 12.89 21.83
CA GLY A 112 24.68 12.53 23.13
C GLY A 112 23.98 11.38 23.89
N ARG A 113 22.89 10.81 23.35
CA ARG A 113 22.25 9.60 23.89
C ARG A 113 21.66 8.73 22.77
N LEU A 114 21.34 7.48 23.07
CA LEU A 114 20.65 6.58 22.13
C LEU A 114 19.19 7.03 21.88
N GLY A 115 18.61 6.47 20.82
CA GLY A 115 17.21 6.69 20.46
C GLY A 115 16.92 7.97 19.66
N PHE A 116 15.63 8.27 19.56
CA PHE A 116 15.04 9.26 18.69
C PHE A 116 13.98 10.08 19.44
N SER A 117 13.97 11.38 19.17
CA SER A 117 12.90 12.29 19.53
C SER A 117 11.90 12.38 18.38
N VAL A 118 10.63 12.15 18.68
CA VAL A 118 9.55 12.15 17.69
C VAL A 118 8.52 13.22 18.03
N GLU A 119 8.29 14.13 17.10
CA GLU A 119 7.27 15.16 17.20
C GLU A 119 6.02 14.70 16.46
N THR A 120 4.88 14.76 17.17
CA THR A 120 3.59 14.33 16.63
C THR A 120 2.53 15.43 16.76
N SER A 121 1.35 15.22 16.17
CA SER A 121 0.18 16.06 16.41
C SER A 121 -0.35 15.98 17.85
N ALA A 122 0.02 14.95 18.62
CA ALA A 122 -0.52 14.68 19.96
C ALA A 122 0.52 14.82 21.09
N GLY A 123 1.71 15.34 20.79
CA GLY A 123 2.81 15.49 21.75
C GLY A 123 4.14 14.96 21.25
N ARG A 124 5.15 14.99 22.13
CA ARG A 124 6.48 14.44 21.88
C ARG A 124 6.60 13.04 22.48
N ILE A 125 7.25 12.15 21.73
CA ILE A 125 7.52 10.76 22.10
C ILE A 125 9.02 10.52 21.99
N GLU A 126 9.58 9.73 22.90
CA GLU A 126 10.94 9.19 22.76
C GLU A 126 10.87 7.71 22.36
N ALA A 127 11.69 7.31 21.39
CA ALA A 127 11.72 5.93 20.89
C ALA A 127 13.16 5.43 20.74
N GLN A 128 13.44 4.18 21.11
CA GLN A 128 14.78 3.60 20.91
C GLN A 128 15.02 3.23 19.44
N ARG A 129 13.98 2.77 18.75
CA ARG A 129 14.00 2.35 17.34
C ARG A 129 12.81 2.92 16.59
N ILE A 130 13.00 3.15 15.29
CA ILE A 130 11.98 3.65 14.38
C ILE A 130 11.84 2.69 13.22
N VAL A 131 10.61 2.29 12.92
CA VAL A 131 10.25 1.62 11.66
C VAL A 131 9.45 2.60 10.80
N ALA A 132 9.98 2.95 9.63
CA ALA A 132 9.25 3.75 8.66
C ALA A 132 8.32 2.86 7.82
N ALA A 133 7.02 2.90 8.09
CA ALA A 133 5.97 2.12 7.41
C ALA A 133 4.95 3.03 6.68
N THR A 134 5.39 4.20 6.20
CA THR A 134 4.54 5.25 5.60
C THR A 134 4.09 4.96 4.17
N GLY A 135 4.74 4.00 3.50
CA GLY A 135 4.49 3.63 2.10
C GLY A 135 5.07 4.64 1.08
N PRO A 136 5.41 4.19 -0.15
CA PRO A 136 6.13 5.04 -1.11
C PRO A 136 5.22 5.91 -2.00
N PHE A 137 3.92 5.64 -2.06
CA PHE A 137 3.03 6.16 -3.12
C PHE A 137 2.15 7.35 -2.70
N GLN A 138 2.60 8.16 -1.74
CA GLN A 138 1.79 9.25 -1.18
C GLN A 138 1.89 10.57 -1.98
N ARG A 139 2.93 10.74 -2.79
CA ARG A 139 3.16 11.94 -3.58
C ARG A 139 3.05 11.61 -5.07
N PRO A 140 2.01 12.10 -5.76
CA PRO A 140 1.91 12.01 -7.22
C PRO A 140 3.15 12.58 -7.91
N VAL A 141 3.61 11.91 -8.96
CA VAL A 141 4.66 12.42 -9.85
C VAL A 141 4.01 12.70 -11.19
N ILE A 142 3.95 13.96 -11.57
CA ILE A 142 3.46 14.39 -12.88
C ILE A 142 4.70 14.70 -13.74
N PRO A 143 4.94 13.98 -14.84
CA PRO A 143 6.08 14.24 -15.71
C PRO A 143 6.06 15.66 -16.29
N ALA A 144 7.21 16.31 -16.40
CA ALA A 144 7.32 17.66 -16.96
C ALA A 144 6.87 17.79 -18.43
N ILE A 145 6.81 16.67 -19.16
CA ILE A 145 6.27 16.60 -20.52
C ILE A 145 4.74 16.70 -20.56
N ALA A 146 4.05 16.59 -19.42
CA ALA A 146 2.60 16.76 -19.36
C ALA A 146 2.24 18.20 -19.79
N PRO A 147 1.30 18.37 -20.74
CA PRO A 147 0.96 19.69 -21.26
C PRO A 147 0.34 20.57 -20.16
N GLN A 148 0.65 21.86 -20.17
CA GLN A 148 -0.02 22.85 -19.31
C GLN A 148 -1.15 23.53 -20.11
N ASP A 149 -2.08 22.73 -20.60
CA ASP A 149 -3.25 23.21 -21.35
C ASP A 149 -4.50 23.16 -20.47
N SER A 150 -5.10 24.32 -20.22
CA SER A 150 -6.33 24.45 -19.42
C SER A 150 -7.58 23.93 -20.14
N GLY A 151 -7.51 23.73 -21.46
CA GLY A 151 -8.56 23.07 -22.24
C GLY A 151 -8.58 21.55 -22.09
N LEU A 152 -7.52 20.95 -21.55
CA LEU A 152 -7.44 19.51 -21.31
C LEU A 152 -7.76 19.18 -19.85
N THR A 153 -8.74 18.29 -19.64
CA THR A 153 -8.96 17.70 -18.31
C THR A 153 -7.84 16.69 -18.03
N GLN A 154 -6.99 17.00 -17.05
CA GLN A 154 -5.88 16.15 -16.63
C GLN A 154 -6.01 15.78 -15.16
N ILE A 155 -5.94 14.49 -14.86
CA ILE A 155 -6.10 13.93 -13.51
C ILE A 155 -5.03 12.86 -13.32
N HIS A 156 -4.28 12.93 -12.22
CA HIS A 156 -3.36 11.86 -11.85
C HIS A 156 -4.14 10.66 -11.27
N SER A 157 -3.65 9.43 -11.44
CA SER A 157 -4.33 8.21 -10.96
C SER A 157 -4.72 8.23 -9.47
N ALA A 158 -3.96 8.94 -8.63
CA ALA A 158 -4.24 9.16 -7.22
C ALA A 158 -5.50 10.03 -6.93
N GLN A 159 -5.97 10.80 -7.90
CA GLN A 159 -7.16 11.66 -7.83
C GLN A 159 -8.35 11.07 -8.58
N TYR A 160 -8.10 10.11 -9.48
CA TYR A 160 -9.12 9.39 -10.21
C TYR A 160 -9.95 8.49 -9.27
N ARG A 161 -11.26 8.48 -9.48
CA ARG A 161 -12.28 7.75 -8.71
C ARG A 161 -13.13 6.86 -9.59
N ASN A 162 -13.62 7.40 -10.70
CA ASN A 162 -14.52 6.68 -11.60
C ASN A 162 -14.65 7.41 -12.96
N PRO A 163 -15.21 6.73 -13.98
CA PRO A 163 -15.29 7.27 -15.33
C PRO A 163 -16.11 8.57 -15.46
N GLN A 164 -17.03 8.82 -14.52
CA GLN A 164 -17.92 9.99 -14.52
C GLN A 164 -17.18 11.30 -14.21
N GLN A 165 -15.99 11.24 -13.62
CA GLN A 165 -15.15 12.43 -13.42
C GLN A 165 -14.57 12.99 -14.73
N LEU A 166 -14.53 12.17 -15.79
CA LEU A 166 -13.95 12.57 -17.06
C LEU A 166 -15.04 13.02 -18.02
N PRO A 167 -14.85 14.16 -18.73
CA PRO A 167 -15.80 14.63 -19.73
C PRO A 167 -16.00 13.60 -20.85
N ALA A 168 -16.98 13.87 -21.71
CA ALA A 168 -17.16 13.11 -22.94
C ALA A 168 -15.94 13.27 -23.86
N GLY A 169 -15.62 12.23 -24.63
CA GLY A 169 -14.49 12.21 -25.56
C GLY A 169 -13.52 11.06 -25.30
N ALA A 170 -12.40 11.11 -26.04
CA ALA A 170 -11.33 10.13 -25.89
C ALA A 170 -10.45 10.42 -24.67
N VAL A 171 -9.91 9.37 -24.06
CA VAL A 171 -9.02 9.44 -22.91
C VAL A 171 -7.66 8.85 -23.27
N LEU A 172 -6.60 9.59 -22.99
CA LEU A 172 -5.22 9.08 -23.02
C LEU A 172 -4.79 8.73 -21.60
N VAL A 173 -4.50 7.45 -21.35
CA VAL A 173 -3.88 6.98 -20.12
C VAL A 173 -2.37 6.90 -20.35
N VAL A 174 -1.60 7.63 -19.53
CA VAL A 174 -0.13 7.67 -19.63
C VAL A 174 0.50 6.76 -18.59
N GLY A 175 1.21 5.73 -19.05
CA GLY A 175 1.87 4.72 -18.22
C GLY A 175 1.06 3.43 -18.11
N ALA A 176 1.74 2.29 -18.30
CA ALA A 176 1.14 0.96 -18.26
C ALA A 176 1.54 0.15 -17.01
N GLY A 177 1.79 0.83 -15.89
CA GLY A 177 1.83 0.18 -14.58
C GLY A 177 0.44 -0.34 -14.19
N SER A 178 0.33 -1.09 -13.09
CA SER A 178 -0.94 -1.72 -12.68
C SER A 178 -2.11 -0.74 -12.63
N SER A 179 -1.91 0.47 -12.10
CA SER A 179 -2.95 1.51 -12.08
C SER A 179 -3.39 1.93 -13.48
N GLY A 180 -2.45 2.16 -14.40
CA GLY A 180 -2.75 2.61 -15.75
C GLY A 180 -3.55 1.57 -16.53
N VAL A 181 -3.16 0.29 -16.44
CA VAL A 181 -3.86 -0.79 -17.13
C VAL A 181 -5.25 -1.03 -16.55
N GLN A 182 -5.41 -1.07 -15.23
CA GLN A 182 -6.72 -1.25 -14.61
C GLN A 182 -7.68 -0.09 -14.91
N ILE A 183 -7.20 1.17 -14.82
CA ILE A 183 -8.01 2.35 -15.15
C ILE A 183 -8.37 2.36 -16.64
N ALA A 184 -7.43 2.04 -17.53
CA ALA A 184 -7.70 1.96 -18.96
C ALA A 184 -8.77 0.91 -19.29
N ASP A 185 -8.73 -0.26 -18.64
CA ASP A 185 -9.76 -1.28 -18.82
C ASP A 185 -11.13 -0.83 -18.28
N GLU A 186 -11.19 -0.20 -17.10
CA GLU A 186 -12.43 0.35 -16.55
C GLU A 186 -13.06 1.40 -17.49
N LEU A 187 -12.26 2.37 -17.94
CA LEU A 187 -12.73 3.42 -18.84
C LEU A 187 -13.26 2.86 -20.17
N ARG A 188 -12.59 1.82 -20.70
CA ARG A 188 -13.04 1.13 -21.91
C ARG A 188 -14.37 0.39 -21.68
N ARG A 189 -14.52 -0.31 -20.55
CA ARG A 189 -15.78 -0.97 -20.16
C ARG A 189 -16.92 0.04 -19.94
N ALA A 190 -16.58 1.25 -19.50
CA ALA A 190 -17.52 2.37 -19.38
C ALA A 190 -17.87 3.04 -20.73
N GLY A 191 -17.39 2.50 -21.86
CA GLY A 191 -17.75 2.96 -23.20
C GLY A 191 -16.91 4.14 -23.72
N LYS A 192 -15.83 4.53 -23.03
CA LYS A 192 -14.94 5.59 -23.53
C LYS A 192 -13.97 5.05 -24.58
N GLN A 193 -13.59 5.90 -25.53
CA GLN A 193 -12.47 5.63 -26.42
C GLN A 193 -11.16 5.84 -25.65
N VAL A 194 -10.38 4.79 -25.46
CA VAL A 194 -9.17 4.81 -24.61
C VAL A 194 -7.92 4.55 -25.43
N TYR A 195 -6.92 5.40 -25.24
CA TYR A 195 -5.56 5.22 -25.73
C TYR A 195 -4.63 4.98 -24.54
N LEU A 196 -3.75 3.99 -24.62
CA LEU A 196 -2.76 3.71 -23.58
C LEU A 196 -1.36 4.04 -24.12
N SER A 197 -0.70 5.02 -23.51
CA SER A 197 0.71 5.34 -23.79
C SER A 197 1.60 4.47 -22.91
N VAL A 198 2.36 3.60 -23.56
CA VAL A 198 3.32 2.68 -22.96
C VAL A 198 4.74 3.26 -23.08
N GLY A 199 5.46 3.31 -21.95
CA GLY A 199 6.89 3.64 -21.95
C GLY A 199 7.75 2.48 -22.45
N ALA A 200 9.06 2.72 -22.54
CA ALA A 200 10.01 1.66 -22.83
C ALA A 200 9.97 0.57 -21.74
N HIS A 201 10.20 -0.68 -22.14
CA HIS A 201 10.34 -1.77 -21.19
C HIS A 201 11.72 -1.71 -20.53
N ASP A 202 11.78 -1.23 -19.30
CA ASP A 202 13.00 -1.21 -18.50
C ASP A 202 13.03 -2.41 -17.54
N ARG A 203 14.19 -3.07 -17.46
CA ARG A 203 14.39 -4.12 -16.44
C ARG A 203 14.58 -3.44 -15.09
N PRO A 204 13.89 -3.90 -14.02
CA PRO A 204 14.14 -3.36 -12.69
C PRO A 204 15.63 -3.53 -12.35
N PRO A 205 16.27 -2.53 -11.74
CA PRO A 205 17.64 -2.67 -11.27
C PRO A 205 17.71 -3.85 -10.29
N ALA A 206 18.70 -4.73 -10.50
CA ALA A 206 18.96 -5.82 -9.57
C ALA A 206 19.49 -5.24 -8.25
N LEU A 207 18.58 -4.97 -7.32
CA LEU A 207 18.91 -4.57 -5.96
C LEU A 207 19.10 -5.85 -5.13
N THR A 208 20.37 -6.21 -4.93
CA THR A 208 20.77 -7.26 -3.98
C THR A 208 21.12 -6.59 -2.66
N VAL A 209 20.33 -6.82 -1.62
CA VAL A 209 20.70 -6.49 -0.23
C VAL A 209 21.00 -7.82 0.47
N THR A 210 22.21 -7.96 1.01
CA THR A 210 22.65 -9.15 1.76
C THR A 210 22.37 -10.48 1.03
N GLY A 211 22.73 -10.57 -0.26
CA GLY A 211 22.56 -11.79 -1.07
C GLY A 211 21.11 -12.18 -1.40
N THR A 212 20.13 -11.37 -1.00
CA THR A 212 18.71 -11.57 -1.31
C THR A 212 18.28 -10.58 -2.39
N PHE A 213 17.63 -11.08 -3.44
CA PHE A 213 17.02 -10.24 -4.45
C PHE A 213 15.79 -9.54 -3.86
N VAL A 214 15.82 -8.20 -3.81
CA VAL A 214 14.66 -7.40 -3.46
C VAL A 214 13.98 -6.99 -4.76
N GLY A 215 13.10 -7.86 -5.26
CA GLY A 215 12.25 -7.52 -6.40
C GLY A 215 11.23 -6.45 -6.00
N GLY A 216 11.27 -5.30 -6.65
CA GLY A 216 10.13 -4.39 -6.66
C GLY A 216 8.90 -5.09 -7.23
N TRP A 217 7.73 -4.76 -6.71
CA TRP A 217 6.41 -5.38 -6.93
C TRP A 217 5.87 -5.29 -8.39
N GLU A 218 6.72 -5.03 -9.38
CA GLU A 218 6.31 -4.57 -10.72
C GLU A 218 6.38 -5.63 -11.84
N CYS A 219 6.67 -6.90 -11.54
CA CYS A 219 6.67 -7.96 -12.56
C CYS A 219 5.70 -9.10 -12.21
N TRP A 220 4.45 -8.99 -12.67
CA TRP A 220 3.50 -10.10 -12.69
C TRP A 220 3.55 -10.82 -14.04
N ALA A 221 4.14 -12.01 -14.06
CA ALA A 221 3.91 -13.01 -15.10
C ALA A 221 3.33 -14.26 -14.43
N TYR A 222 2.03 -14.50 -14.59
CA TYR A 222 1.40 -15.72 -14.10
C TYR A 222 1.75 -16.91 -15.00
N GLY A 223 2.42 -17.90 -14.43
CA GLY A 223 2.56 -19.24 -15.01
C GLY A 223 2.05 -20.27 -14.01
N THR A 224 0.79 -20.72 -14.15
CA THR A 224 0.26 -21.80 -13.32
C THR A 224 0.89 -23.14 -13.76
N ARG A 225 1.95 -23.58 -13.08
CA ARG A 225 2.36 -25.00 -13.16
C ARG A 225 1.38 -25.83 -12.33
N ARG A 226 0.34 -26.37 -12.95
CA ARG A 226 -0.41 -27.51 -12.38
C ARG A 226 0.59 -28.65 -12.18
N ARG A 227 0.87 -29.00 -10.92
CA ARG A 227 1.64 -30.19 -10.57
C ARG A 227 0.78 -31.41 -10.93
N ARG A 228 1.05 -32.06 -12.06
CA ARG A 228 0.48 -33.39 -12.36
C ARG A 228 0.92 -34.32 -11.22
N SER A 229 -0.04 -34.83 -10.45
CA SER A 229 0.18 -35.96 -9.56
C SER A 229 0.62 -37.15 -10.42
N ARG A 230 1.84 -37.65 -10.15
CA ARG A 230 2.26 -38.94 -10.70
C ARG A 230 1.47 -40.00 -9.96
N GLY A 231 0.53 -40.66 -10.64
CA GLY A 231 0.00 -41.93 -10.18
C GLY A 231 1.14 -42.95 -10.10
N ARG A 232 1.26 -43.60 -8.94
CA ARG A 232 2.02 -44.86 -8.81
C ARG A 232 1.12 -45.96 -9.36
N SER A 233 1.51 -46.55 -10.47
CA SER A 233 1.07 -47.90 -10.85
C SER A 233 2.00 -48.90 -10.13
N THR A 234 1.39 -49.84 -9.42
CA THR A 234 1.99 -51.10 -8.98
C THR A 234 2.46 -51.93 -10.16
#